data_AF-A0A6N9PZA4-F1
#
_entry.id   AF-A0A6N9PZA4-F1
#
_cell.length_a   1.000
_cell.length_b   1.000
_cell.length_c   1.000
_cell.angle_alpha   90.00
_cell.angle_beta   90.00
_cell.angle_gamma   90.00
#
_symmetry.space_group_name_H-M   'P 1'
#
loop_
_entity.id
_entity.type
_entity.pdbx_description
1 polymer ?
#
loop_
_entity_poly.entity_id
_entity_poly.type
_entity_poly.pdbx_seq_one_letter_code
_entity_poly.pdbx_strand_id
1 'polypeptide(L)'
;KKGRRVLLIDMDAQGSLTASLGYQQPDQMEETVSTILGKIIQDVPLTPGEGILRHAEGVDLLPANIELSGLEVTLVNTMSRETVLREYLKTVRNQYDVILLDCCPSLGM
;
A
#
# COMPACT_ATOMS: atom_id res chain seq x y z
N LYS A 1 0.86 -3.77 -24.48
CA LYS A 1 1.10 -4.24 -23.09
C LYS A 1 2.13 -5.37 -23.11
N LYS A 2 3.17 -5.36 -22.27
CA LYS A 2 4.25 -6.39 -22.26
C LYS A 2 3.89 -7.67 -21.48
N GLY A 3 2.63 -7.88 -21.11
CA GLY A 3 2.16 -9.08 -20.39
C GLY A 3 2.69 -9.24 -18.95
N ARG A 4 3.31 -8.20 -18.38
CA ARG A 4 3.86 -8.24 -17.01
C ARG A 4 2.76 -8.01 -15.98
N ARG A 5 2.84 -8.75 -14.87
CA ARG A 5 2.02 -8.53 -13.67
C ARG A 5 2.67 -7.42 -12.85
N VAL A 6 1.98 -6.31 -12.71
CA VAL A 6 2.50 -5.10 -12.04
C VAL A 6 1.61 -4.78 -10.85
N LEU A 7 2.23 -4.61 -9.68
CA LEU A 7 1.61 -4.04 -8.49
C LEU A 7 2.10 -2.61 -8.30
N LEU A 8 1.16 -1.69 -8.16
CA LEU A 8 1.37 -0.31 -7.77
C LEU A 8 1.00 -0.20 -6.29
N ILE A 9 1.85 0.44 -5.49
CA ILE A 9 1.56 0.72 -4.09
C ILE A 9 1.67 2.22 -3.90
N ASP A 10 0.55 2.84 -3.55
CA ASP A 10 0.51 4.24 -3.17
C ASP A 10 0.98 4.35 -1.71
N MET A 11 2.02 5.12 -1.46
CA MET A 11 2.57 5.39 -0.13
C MET A 11 2.45 6.88 0.23
N ASP A 12 1.54 7.61 -0.42
CA ASP A 12 1.23 8.99 -0.09
C ASP A 12 -0.18 9.10 0.51
N ALA A 13 -0.29 9.71 1.70
CA ALA A 13 -1.59 9.92 2.35
C ALA A 13 -2.55 10.80 1.53
N GLN A 14 -2.03 11.55 0.54
CA GLN A 14 -2.86 12.28 -0.42
C GLN A 14 -3.54 11.38 -1.46
N GLY A 15 -3.10 10.12 -1.62
CA GLY A 15 -3.72 9.17 -2.53
C GLY A 15 -3.70 9.58 -4.00
N SER A 16 -2.68 10.35 -4.43
CA SER A 16 -2.66 10.93 -5.78
C SER A 16 -2.62 9.87 -6.88
N LEU A 17 -1.85 8.79 -6.68
CA LEU A 17 -1.83 7.65 -7.60
C LEU A 17 -3.16 6.90 -7.57
N THR A 18 -3.71 6.68 -6.37
CA THR A 18 -5.01 6.04 -6.18
C THR A 18 -6.12 6.76 -6.94
N ALA A 19 -6.20 8.09 -6.79
CA ALA A 19 -7.15 8.94 -7.50
C ALA A 19 -6.91 8.96 -9.01
N SER A 20 -5.64 8.96 -9.45
CA SER A 20 -5.25 8.91 -10.86
C SER A 20 -5.67 7.61 -11.55
N LEU A 21 -5.78 6.51 -10.78
CA LEU A 21 -6.30 5.21 -11.24
C LEU A 21 -7.83 5.10 -11.13
N GLY A 22 -8.54 6.21 -10.92
CA GLY A 22 -9.99 6.27 -10.94
C GLY A 22 -10.68 5.99 -9.61
N TYR A 23 -9.93 5.72 -8.54
CA TYR A 23 -10.47 5.58 -7.18
C TYR A 23 -10.55 6.95 -6.51
N GLN A 24 -11.61 7.70 -6.82
CA GLN A 24 -11.76 9.11 -6.43
C GLN A 24 -12.12 9.34 -4.95
N GLN A 25 -12.49 8.28 -4.21
CA GLN A 25 -12.88 8.35 -2.81
C GLN A 25 -12.03 7.36 -1.97
N PRO A 26 -10.70 7.54 -1.91
CA PRO A 26 -9.82 6.66 -1.16
C PRO A 26 -10.18 6.58 0.33
N ASP A 27 -10.71 7.66 0.91
CA ASP A 27 -11.11 7.71 2.33
C ASP A 27 -12.34 6.85 2.66
N GLN A 28 -13.08 6.37 1.65
CA GLN A 28 -14.21 5.46 1.84
C GLN A 28 -13.82 3.99 1.68
N MET A 29 -12.55 3.72 1.38
CA MET A 29 -12.04 2.37 1.19
C MET A 29 -11.72 1.73 2.54
N GLU A 30 -12.28 0.55 2.78
CA GLU A 30 -12.09 -0.17 4.05
C GLU A 30 -10.66 -0.71 4.21
N GLU A 31 -10.04 -1.11 3.10
CA GLU A 31 -8.70 -1.70 3.08
C GLU A 31 -7.78 -0.85 2.20
N THR A 32 -6.80 -0.21 2.84
CA THR A 32 -5.74 0.56 2.18
C THR A 32 -4.39 0.16 2.75
N VAL A 33 -3.30 0.73 2.21
CA VAL A 33 -1.95 0.48 2.72
C VAL A 33 -1.84 0.78 4.22
N SER A 34 -2.58 1.77 4.75
CA SER A 34 -2.58 2.08 6.19
C SER A 34 -3.20 0.93 7.01
N THR A 35 -4.32 0.37 6.55
CA THR A 35 -4.96 -0.81 7.17
C THR A 35 -4.02 -2.01 7.20
N ILE A 36 -3.36 -2.30 6.07
CA ILE A 36 -2.44 -3.43 5.92
C ILE A 36 -1.23 -3.29 6.84
N LEU A 37 -0.58 -2.11 6.83
CA LEU A 37 0.58 -1.85 7.68
C LEU A 37 0.19 -1.87 9.16
N GLY A 38 -0.98 -1.33 9.52
CA GLY A 38 -1.52 -1.37 10.88
C GLY A 38 -1.73 -2.79 11.39
N LYS A 39 -2.28 -3.68 10.56
CA LYS A 39 -2.44 -5.11 10.88
C LYS A 39 -1.10 -5.79 11.17
N ILE A 40 -0.05 -5.49 10.41
CA ILE A 40 1.31 -6.04 10.65
C ILE A 40 1.88 -5.55 11.98
N ILE A 41 1.74 -4.25 12.27
CA ILE A 41 2.23 -3.68 13.54
C ILE A 41 1.52 -4.30 14.75
N GLN A 42 0.26 -4.69 14.59
CA GLN A 42 -0.56 -5.33 15.63
C GLN A 42 -0.45 -6.86 15.64
N ASP A 43 0.44 -7.46 14.84
CA ASP A 43 0.57 -8.92 14.66
C ASP A 43 -0.75 -9.61 14.25
N VAL A 44 -1.61 -8.90 13.52
CA VAL A 44 -2.85 -9.43 12.96
C VAL A 44 -2.54 -10.21 11.68
N PRO A 45 -3.05 -11.45 11.54
CA PRO A 45 -2.84 -12.24 10.33
C PRO A 45 -3.39 -11.54 9.08
N LEU A 46 -2.59 -11.53 8.00
CA LEU A 46 -2.98 -11.00 6.70
C LEU A 46 -3.20 -12.11 5.67
N THR A 47 -4.19 -11.91 4.82
CA THR A 47 -4.38 -12.74 3.62
C THR A 47 -3.44 -12.26 2.50
N PRO A 48 -2.78 -13.15 1.74
CA PRO A 48 -1.98 -12.72 0.59
C PRO A 48 -2.82 -11.94 -0.43
N GLY A 49 -2.41 -10.70 -0.70
CA GLY A 49 -3.10 -9.80 -1.62
C GLY A 49 -4.28 -9.02 -1.01
N GLU A 50 -4.43 -9.06 0.31
CA GLU A 50 -5.39 -8.22 1.03
C GLU A 50 -5.13 -6.73 0.74
N GLY A 51 -6.21 -5.97 0.52
CA GLY A 51 -6.17 -4.56 0.12
C GLY A 51 -5.83 -4.29 -1.35
N ILE A 52 -5.46 -5.32 -2.13
CA ILE A 52 -5.10 -5.13 -3.54
C ILE A 52 -6.35 -5.06 -4.43
N LEU A 53 -6.43 -4.01 -5.24
CA LEU A 53 -7.46 -3.77 -6.22
C LEU A 53 -6.97 -4.10 -7.63
N ARG A 54 -7.83 -4.72 -8.42
CA ARG A 54 -7.58 -5.00 -9.85
C ARG A 54 -8.05 -3.82 -10.70
N HIS A 55 -7.13 -3.13 -11.36
CA HIS A 55 -7.48 -2.06 -12.30
C HIS A 55 -7.81 -2.62 -13.69
N ALA A 56 -8.74 -1.97 -14.41
CA ALA A 56 -9.20 -2.39 -15.74
C ALA A 56 -8.07 -2.41 -16.79
N GLU A 57 -7.00 -1.64 -16.58
CA GLU A 57 -5.83 -1.62 -17.46
C GLU A 57 -4.90 -2.82 -17.25
N GLY A 58 -5.21 -3.73 -16.33
CA GLY A 58 -4.41 -4.94 -16.06
C GLY A 58 -3.21 -4.69 -15.16
N VAL A 59 -3.29 -3.67 -14.31
CA VAL A 59 -2.37 -3.42 -13.20
C VAL A 59 -3.12 -3.58 -11.88
N ASP A 60 -2.38 -3.93 -10.84
CA ASP A 60 -2.92 -4.06 -9.49
C ASP A 60 -2.49 -2.87 -8.66
N LEU A 61 -3.34 -2.44 -7.73
CA LEU A 61 -3.13 -1.26 -6.90
C LEU A 61 -3.38 -1.60 -5.43
N LEU A 62 -2.43 -1.31 -4.56
CA LEU A 62 -2.68 -1.12 -3.13
C LEU A 62 -2.88 0.40 -2.89
N PRO A 63 -4.12 0.85 -2.61
CA PRO A 63 -4.42 2.27 -2.48
C PRO A 63 -3.90 2.84 -1.16
N ALA A 64 -3.80 4.17 -1.09
CA ALA A 64 -3.57 4.93 0.13
C ALA A 64 -4.71 5.90 0.40
N ASN A 65 -4.88 6.25 1.67
CA ASN A 65 -5.85 7.23 2.15
C ASN A 65 -5.22 8.13 3.23
N ILE A 66 -5.99 9.11 3.72
CA ILE A 66 -5.52 10.06 4.72
C ILE A 66 -5.07 9.40 6.03
N GLU A 67 -5.59 8.20 6.35
CA GLU A 67 -5.23 7.48 7.57
C GLU A 67 -3.75 7.06 7.60
N LEU A 68 -3.10 6.96 6.43
CA LEU A 68 -1.67 6.71 6.35
C LEU A 68 -0.86 7.76 7.11
N SER A 69 -1.29 9.03 7.11
CA SER A 69 -0.62 10.10 7.88
C SER A 69 -0.65 9.85 9.40
N GLY A 70 -1.76 9.30 9.92
CA GLY A 70 -1.86 8.92 11.33
C GLY A 70 -1.00 7.69 11.65
N LEU A 71 -0.92 6.75 10.69
CA LEU A 71 -0.07 5.58 10.84
C LEU A 71 1.42 5.93 10.79
N GLU A 72 1.84 6.91 9.99
CA GLU A 72 3.24 7.38 9.95
C GLU A 72 3.72 7.81 11.34
N VAL A 73 2.91 8.55 12.10
CA VAL A 73 3.22 8.92 13.49
C VAL A 73 3.38 7.70 14.39
N THR A 74 2.57 6.66 14.16
CA THR A 74 2.68 5.38 14.88
C THR A 74 3.95 4.62 14.50
N LEU A 75 4.28 4.60 13.20
CA LEU A 75 5.47 3.96 12.64
C LEU A 75 6.76 4.58 13.18
N VAL A 76 6.80 5.88 13.46
CA VAL A 76 7.96 6.55 14.07
C VAL A 76 8.35 5.92 15.41
N ASN A 77 7.36 5.49 16.19
CA ASN A 77 7.55 4.87 17.50
C ASN A 77 7.58 3.34 17.46
N THR A 78 7.35 2.75 16.28
CA THR A 78 7.30 1.30 16.10
C THR A 78 8.71 0.75 15.90
N MET A 79 9.04 -0.32 16.62
CA MET A 79 10.29 -1.06 16.43
C MET A 79 10.31 -1.71 15.05
N SER A 80 11.41 -1.58 14.31
CA SER A 80 11.58 -2.15 12.97
C SER A 80 10.57 -1.62 11.93
N ARG A 81 10.23 -0.33 11.99
CA ARG A 81 9.30 0.34 11.05
C ARG A 81 9.64 0.08 9.58
N GLU A 82 10.92 -0.01 9.26
CA GLU A 82 11.46 -0.27 7.93
C GLU A 82 11.19 -1.70 7.42
N THR A 83 10.81 -2.60 8.32
CA THR A 83 10.48 -4.00 7.99
C THR A 83 8.99 -4.22 7.77
N VAL A 84 8.11 -3.34 8.24
CA VAL A 84 6.64 -3.54 8.17
C VAL A 84 6.19 -3.73 6.72
N LEU A 85 6.53 -2.79 5.82
CA LEU A 85 6.22 -2.91 4.40
C LEU A 85 6.92 -4.12 3.76
N ARG A 86 8.14 -4.45 4.22
CA ARG A 86 8.88 -5.62 3.71
C ARG A 86 8.17 -6.93 4.03
N GLU A 87 7.60 -7.07 5.22
CA GLU A 87 6.82 -8.25 5.60
C GLU A 87 5.58 -8.40 4.72
N TYR A 88 4.84 -7.31 4.47
CA TYR A 88 3.74 -7.34 3.53
C TYR A 88 4.19 -7.79 2.14
N LEU A 89 5.25 -7.16 1.60
CA LEU A 89 5.75 -7.44 0.25
C LEU A 89 6.18 -8.90 0.08
N LYS A 90 6.71 -9.56 1.12
CA LYS A 90 7.06 -11.00 1.06
C LYS A 90 5.83 -11.86 0.75
N THR A 91 4.65 -11.50 1.21
CA THR A 91 3.41 -12.28 0.98
C THR A 91 2.94 -12.22 -0.48
N VAL A 92 3.24 -11.13 -1.19
CA VAL A 92 2.74 -10.88 -2.55
C VAL A 92 3.82 -10.96 -3.63
N ARG A 93 5.11 -10.94 -3.28
CA ARG A 93 6.24 -10.88 -4.23
C ARG A 93 6.18 -11.91 -5.35
N ASN A 94 5.76 -13.15 -5.07
CA ASN A 94 5.74 -14.22 -6.07
C ASN A 94 4.60 -14.06 -7.11
N GLN A 95 3.66 -13.15 -6.87
CA GLN A 95 2.51 -12.90 -7.75
C GLN A 95 2.79 -11.84 -8.81
N TYR A 96 3.84 -11.03 -8.62
CA TYR A 96 4.14 -9.86 -9.45
C TYR A 96 5.54 -9.93 -10.03
N ASP A 97 5.68 -9.49 -11.28
CA ASP A 97 6.98 -9.38 -11.94
C ASP A 97 7.66 -8.04 -11.60
N VAL A 98 6.85 -7.01 -11.32
CA VAL A 98 7.30 -5.66 -10.95
C VAL A 98 6.38 -5.13 -9.85
N ILE A 99 6.98 -4.53 -8.83
CA ILE A 99 6.27 -3.75 -7.81
C ILE A 99 6.82 -2.32 -7.86
N LEU A 100 5.93 -1.34 -8.04
CA LEU A 100 6.26 0.08 -8.04
C LEU A 100 5.69 0.72 -6.78
N LEU A 101 6.53 1.42 -6.04
CA LEU A 101 6.14 2.20 -4.87
C LEU A 101 6.10 3.67 -5.30
N ASP A 102 4.94 4.31 -5.13
CA ASP A 102 4.80 5.76 -5.30
C ASP A 102 4.90 6.42 -3.93
N CYS A 103 6.07 6.99 -3.64
CA CYS A 103 6.38 7.58 -2.35
C CYS A 103 6.19 9.10 -2.41
N CYS A 104 5.59 9.65 -1.35
CA CYS A 104 5.55 11.09 -1.13
C CYS A 104 6.98 11.69 -1.17
N PRO A 105 7.18 12.93 -1.67
CA PRO A 105 8.50 13.59 -1.66
C PRO A 105 9.06 13.90 -0.26
N SER A 106 8.39 13.48 0.82
CA SER A 106 8.84 13.65 2.20
C SER A 106 9.74 12.47 2.64
N LEU A 107 10.67 12.75 3.56
CA LEU A 107 11.62 11.75 4.07
C LEU A 107 11.12 10.98 5.29
N GLY A 108 9.82 11.05 5.62
CA GLY A 108 9.23 10.33 6.77
C GLY A 108 10.02 10.56 8.07
N MET A 109 9.96 11.79 8.62
CA MET A 109 10.60 12.14 9.89
C MET A 109 9.66 11.92 11.07
#